data_AF-A0A7V3SS44-F1
#
_entry.id   AF-A0A7V3SS44-F1
#
_cell.length_a   1.000
_cell.length_b   1.000
_cell.length_c   1.000
_cell.angle_alpha   90.00
_cell.angle_beta   90.00
_cell.angle_gamma   90.00
#
_symmetry.space_group_name_H-M   'P 1'
#
loop_
_entity.id
_entity.type
_entity.pdbx_description
1 polymer ?
#
loop_
_entity_poly.entity_id
_entity_poly.type
_entity_poly.pdbx_seq_one_letter_code
_entity_poly.pdbx_strand_id
1 'polypeptide(L)'
;MFRIIQKALCIQVMLFVSCNLCAKAKKEDGLKDLHIDIHAANCISNMLPRTAELINAAIRSSSIDTKESYRWRKGIKYAALLPRLQLDYERKVKNTLDLNIKDSISLSSAGVTIGPSANDWANGYNNDNNFSVKAIWYLDELLFNRDSLAASSEARELEMSRQDLIEKVSSYYAELKGAISAYISRQNSKEKGWLRTEIDRLVGILDAATEGWFSNIFDLKSLEERCEQK
;
A
#
# COMPACT_ATOMS: atom_id res chain seq x y z
N MET A 1 -35.16 0.57 6.02
CA MET A 1 -35.43 -0.31 7.17
C MET A 1 -34.82 -1.72 7.07
N PHE A 2 -34.73 -2.34 5.89
CA PHE A 2 -34.23 -3.73 5.75
C PHE A 2 -32.73 -3.97 6.07
N ARG A 3 -31.86 -2.95 6.02
CA ARG A 3 -30.42 -3.12 6.27
C ARG A 3 -30.02 -3.20 7.75
N ILE A 4 -30.91 -2.84 8.68
CA ILE A 4 -30.60 -2.85 10.12
C ILE A 4 -30.80 -4.27 10.70
N ILE A 5 -31.78 -5.02 10.18
CA ILE A 5 -32.10 -6.38 10.66
C ILE A 5 -30.99 -7.38 10.27
N GLN A 6 -30.33 -7.17 9.13
CA GLN A 6 -29.28 -8.08 8.65
C GLN A 6 -27.98 -8.01 9.46
N LYS A 7 -27.67 -6.86 10.09
CA LYS A 7 -26.50 -6.72 10.97
C LYS A 7 -26.72 -7.36 12.35
N ALA A 8 -27.95 -7.38 12.85
CA ALA A 8 -28.26 -8.00 14.14
C ALA A 8 -28.13 -9.54 14.08
N LEU A 9 -28.55 -10.16 12.99
CA LEU A 9 -28.46 -11.63 12.85
C LEU A 9 -27.01 -12.14 12.73
N CYS A 10 -26.10 -11.34 12.17
CA CYS A 10 -24.71 -11.76 11.96
C CYS A 10 -23.90 -11.78 13.27
N ILE A 11 -24.22 -10.89 14.22
CA ILE A 11 -23.54 -10.83 15.52
C ILE A 11 -23.94 -12.02 16.40
N GLN A 12 -25.19 -12.49 16.29
CA GLN A 12 -25.71 -13.55 17.15
C GLN A 12 -25.19 -14.94 16.76
N VAL A 13 -24.83 -15.16 15.49
CA VAL A 13 -24.26 -16.43 15.01
C VAL A 13 -22.77 -16.56 15.37
N MET A 14 -22.00 -15.46 15.39
CA MET A 14 -20.60 -15.52 15.82
C MET A 14 -20.42 -15.83 17.32
N LEU A 15 -21.34 -15.37 18.18
CA LEU A 15 -21.27 -15.65 19.61
C LEU A 15 -21.56 -17.12 19.96
N PHE A 16 -22.25 -17.86 19.10
CA PHE A 16 -22.57 -19.26 19.36
C PHE A 16 -21.44 -20.24 19.00
N VAL A 17 -20.56 -19.89 18.06
CA VAL A 17 -19.46 -20.77 17.65
C VAL A 17 -18.28 -20.74 18.63
N SER A 18 -18.01 -19.60 19.28
CA SER A 18 -16.93 -19.50 20.28
C SER A 18 -17.24 -20.17 21.63
N CYS A 19 -18.48 -20.59 21.91
CA CYS A 19 -18.83 -21.15 23.21
C CYS A 19 -18.64 -22.69 23.29
N ASN A 20 -18.70 -23.40 22.17
CA ASN A 20 -18.61 -24.87 22.17
C ASN A 20 -17.18 -25.44 22.24
N LEU A 21 -16.15 -24.62 21.98
CA LEU A 21 -14.74 -25.03 22.17
C LEU A 21 -14.25 -24.87 23.61
N CYS A 22 -14.94 -24.10 24.46
CA CYS A 22 -14.57 -23.94 25.88
C CYS A 22 -15.17 -25.01 26.81
N ALA A 23 -16.26 -25.68 26.40
CA ALA A 23 -17.02 -26.53 27.32
C ALA A 23 -16.43 -27.94 27.55
N LYS A 24 -15.37 -28.35 26.84
CA LYS A 24 -14.77 -29.69 26.95
C LYS A 24 -13.47 -29.80 27.75
N ALA A 25 -12.97 -28.69 28.30
CA ALA A 25 -11.69 -28.65 29.03
C ALA A 25 -11.83 -28.59 30.56
N LYS A 26 -13.02 -28.78 31.13
CA LYS A 26 -13.20 -28.84 32.60
C LYS A 26 -13.39 -30.29 33.04
N LYS A 27 -12.26 -31.00 33.21
CA LYS A 27 -12.17 -32.09 34.18
C LYS A 27 -11.11 -31.68 35.21
N GLU A 28 -11.56 -31.65 36.44
CA GLU A 28 -10.96 -31.01 37.60
C GLU A 28 -9.62 -31.65 37.95
N ASP A 29 -8.56 -30.84 37.99
CA ASP A 29 -7.28 -31.05 38.71
C ASP A 29 -6.30 -29.85 38.51
N GLY A 30 -6.54 -28.95 37.54
CA GLY A 30 -5.57 -27.94 37.10
C GLY A 30 -5.70 -26.49 37.64
N LEU A 31 -5.92 -26.25 38.95
CA LEU A 31 -5.92 -24.86 39.48
C LEU A 31 -4.51 -24.33 39.79
N LYS A 32 -3.47 -25.18 39.79
CA LYS A 32 -2.07 -24.76 39.97
C LYS A 32 -1.39 -24.33 38.67
N ASP A 33 -1.94 -24.71 37.51
CA ASP A 33 -1.35 -24.38 36.20
C ASP A 33 -1.65 -22.95 35.75
N LEU A 34 -2.75 -22.35 36.22
CA LEU A 34 -3.15 -21.01 35.79
C LEU A 34 -2.20 -19.89 36.26
N HIS A 35 -1.40 -20.12 37.31
CA HIS A 35 -0.48 -19.11 37.84
C HIS A 35 0.84 -19.04 37.06
N ILE A 36 1.23 -20.13 36.40
CA ILE A 36 2.45 -20.22 35.59
C ILE A 36 2.27 -19.44 34.27
N ASP A 37 1.04 -19.36 33.76
CA ASP A 37 0.74 -18.70 32.48
C ASP A 37 0.87 -17.17 32.52
N ILE A 38 0.59 -16.52 33.66
CA ILE A 38 0.63 -15.05 33.77
C ILE A 38 2.06 -14.52 33.66
N HIS A 39 3.03 -15.22 34.27
CA HIS A 39 4.43 -14.81 34.20
C HIS A 39 4.99 -15.00 32.79
N ALA A 40 4.70 -16.13 32.14
CA ALA A 40 5.11 -16.39 30.76
C ALA A 40 4.53 -15.35 29.80
N ALA A 41 3.25 -15.01 29.94
CA ALA A 41 2.60 -13.97 29.13
C ALA A 41 3.26 -12.59 29.30
N ASN A 42 3.61 -12.21 30.54
CA ASN A 42 4.31 -10.95 30.82
C ASN A 42 5.76 -10.95 30.29
N CYS A 43 6.46 -12.09 30.34
CA CYS A 43 7.81 -12.24 29.77
C CYS A 43 7.75 -11.99 28.25
N ILE A 44 6.80 -12.64 27.57
CA ILE A 44 6.57 -12.52 26.13
C ILE A 44 6.21 -11.08 25.73
N SER A 45 5.32 -10.41 26.48
CA SER A 45 4.86 -9.05 26.13
C SER A 45 5.93 -7.98 26.26
N ASN A 46 6.89 -8.15 27.16
CA ASN A 46 7.98 -7.19 27.37
C ASN A 46 9.14 -7.39 26.39
N MET A 47 9.27 -8.60 25.84
CA MET A 47 10.38 -8.98 24.97
C MET A 47 10.09 -8.70 23.49
N LEU A 48 8.88 -9.04 23.03
CA LEU A 48 8.52 -8.88 21.64
C LEU A 48 8.07 -7.43 21.36
N PRO A 49 8.52 -6.83 20.24
CA PRO A 49 8.07 -5.50 19.85
C PRO A 49 6.56 -5.51 19.62
N ARG A 50 5.92 -4.35 19.70
CA ARG A 50 4.47 -4.28 19.44
C ARG A 50 4.19 -4.65 17.99
N THR A 51 3.06 -5.31 17.71
CA THR A 51 2.68 -5.70 16.33
C THR A 51 2.69 -4.50 15.37
N ALA A 52 2.29 -3.32 15.85
CA ALA A 52 2.30 -2.09 15.07
C ALA A 52 3.71 -1.65 14.64
N GLU A 53 4.73 -1.84 15.50
CA GLU A 53 6.12 -1.49 15.19
C GLU A 53 6.68 -2.40 14.11
N LEU A 54 6.40 -3.72 14.23
CA LEU A 54 6.78 -4.71 13.23
C LEU A 54 6.13 -4.43 11.87
N ILE A 55 4.82 -4.14 11.85
CA ILE A 55 4.10 -3.79 10.62
C ILE A 55 4.69 -2.53 9.99
N ASN A 56 5.00 -1.50 10.78
CA ASN A 56 5.61 -0.29 10.27
C ASN A 56 7.01 -0.53 9.70
N ALA A 57 7.80 -1.41 10.33
CA ALA A 57 9.10 -1.83 9.80
C ALA A 57 8.95 -2.57 8.45
N ALA A 58 7.99 -3.49 8.34
CA ALA A 58 7.71 -4.21 7.09
C ALA A 58 7.19 -3.30 5.96
N ILE A 59 6.37 -2.30 6.28
CA ILE A 59 5.91 -1.30 5.29
C ILE A 59 7.08 -0.43 4.83
N ARG A 60 8.03 -0.13 5.72
CA ARG A 60 9.19 0.69 5.40
C ARG A 60 10.18 -0.04 4.48
N SER A 61 10.41 -1.34 4.69
CA SER A 61 11.28 -2.17 3.83
C SER A 61 10.66 -2.43 2.46
N SER A 62 9.37 -2.74 2.41
CA SER A 62 8.68 -3.08 1.14
C SER A 62 8.57 -1.93 0.12
N SER A 63 9.03 -0.72 0.45
CA SER A 63 8.97 0.46 -0.44
C SER A 63 7.56 0.81 -0.95
N ILE A 64 6.50 0.30 -0.31
CA ILE A 64 5.10 0.59 -0.65
C ILE A 64 4.74 1.98 -0.09
N ASP A 65 5.16 3.05 -0.77
CA ASP A 65 4.85 4.41 -0.34
C ASP A 65 3.46 4.87 -0.81
N THR A 66 2.49 4.86 0.10
CA THR A 66 1.15 5.41 -0.14
C THR A 66 1.15 6.92 -0.43
N LYS A 67 2.22 7.65 -0.08
CA LYS A 67 2.32 9.08 -0.38
C LYS A 67 2.55 9.32 -1.86
N GLU A 68 3.26 8.41 -2.54
CA GLU A 68 3.53 8.52 -3.96
C GLU A 68 2.23 8.44 -4.77
N SER A 69 1.38 7.45 -4.48
CA SER A 69 0.06 7.34 -5.11
C SER A 69 -0.82 8.56 -4.84
N TYR A 70 -0.76 9.15 -3.63
CA TYR A 70 -1.44 10.41 -3.33
C TYR A 70 -0.91 11.56 -4.21
N ARG A 71 0.42 11.67 -4.38
CA ARG A 71 1.05 12.69 -5.23
C ARG A 71 0.68 12.51 -6.69
N TRP A 72 0.63 11.29 -7.22
CA TRP A 72 0.20 11.04 -8.59
C TRP A 72 -1.25 11.46 -8.82
N ARG A 73 -2.17 11.08 -7.93
CA ARG A 73 -3.58 11.53 -8.02
C ARG A 73 -3.69 13.04 -7.97
N LYS A 74 -2.92 13.71 -7.11
CA LYS A 74 -2.89 15.17 -7.03
C LYS A 74 -2.32 15.79 -8.30
N GLY A 75 -1.22 15.22 -8.82
CA GLY A 75 -0.57 15.61 -10.06
C GLY A 75 -1.50 15.51 -11.26
N ILE A 76 -2.24 14.42 -11.40
CA ILE A 76 -3.22 14.22 -12.48
C ILE A 76 -4.34 15.26 -12.44
N LYS A 77 -4.84 15.59 -11.24
CA LYS A 77 -5.85 16.65 -11.07
C LYS A 77 -5.34 18.03 -11.50
N TYR A 78 -4.09 18.36 -11.18
CA TYR A 78 -3.49 19.61 -11.60
C TYR A 78 -3.07 19.60 -13.08
N ALA A 79 -2.68 18.46 -13.63
CA ALA A 79 -2.33 18.32 -15.03
C ALA A 79 -3.52 18.65 -15.93
N ALA A 80 -4.74 18.27 -15.54
CA ALA A 80 -5.97 18.63 -16.26
C ALA A 80 -6.26 20.15 -16.28
N LEU A 81 -5.65 20.94 -15.37
CA LEU A 81 -5.81 22.40 -15.35
C LEU A 81 -4.76 23.12 -16.21
N LEU A 82 -3.68 22.44 -16.58
CA LEU A 82 -2.58 23.04 -17.33
C LEU A 82 -2.78 22.79 -18.83
N PRO A 83 -2.57 23.80 -19.69
CA PRO A 83 -2.56 23.58 -21.13
C PRO A 83 -1.40 22.68 -21.52
N ARG A 84 -1.61 21.85 -22.55
CA ARG A 84 -0.51 21.22 -23.25
C ARG A 84 0.11 22.23 -24.21
N LEU A 85 1.40 22.44 -24.09
CA LEU A 85 2.18 23.28 -25.00
C LEU A 85 2.66 22.41 -26.16
N GLN A 86 2.23 22.74 -27.37
CA GLN A 86 2.70 22.12 -28.60
C GLN A 86 3.55 23.12 -29.38
N LEU A 87 4.71 22.65 -29.80
CA LEU A 87 5.68 23.40 -30.60
C LEU A 87 5.68 22.82 -32.00
N ASP A 88 5.08 23.52 -32.95
CA ASP A 88 5.10 23.10 -34.35
C ASP A 88 6.09 23.98 -35.13
N TYR A 89 6.99 23.33 -35.86
CA TYR A 89 7.88 23.96 -36.83
C TYR A 89 7.53 23.45 -38.21
N GLU A 90 7.10 24.36 -39.10
CA GLU A 90 6.72 24.02 -40.46
C GLU A 90 7.58 24.82 -41.44
N ARG A 91 8.21 24.13 -42.39
CA ARG A 91 8.96 24.74 -43.49
C ARG A 91 8.24 24.45 -44.79
N LYS A 92 7.67 25.50 -45.41
CA LYS A 92 6.97 25.41 -46.69
C LYS A 92 7.76 26.15 -47.76
N VAL A 93 8.01 25.50 -48.89
CA VAL A 93 8.54 26.15 -50.09
C VAL A 93 7.33 26.44 -50.99
N LYS A 94 6.84 27.68 -51.00
CA LYS A 94 5.69 28.10 -51.83
C LYS A 94 6.15 28.91 -53.04
N ASN A 95 5.53 28.62 -54.19
CA ASN A 95 5.38 29.57 -55.30
C ASN A 95 3.94 30.10 -55.24
N THR A 96 3.78 31.42 -55.13
CA THR A 96 2.52 32.21 -55.29
C THR A 96 1.70 32.52 -54.01
N LEU A 97 1.30 33.80 -53.93
CA LEU A 97 0.68 34.55 -52.84
C LEU A 97 -0.83 34.27 -52.66
N ASP A 98 -1.26 34.08 -51.42
CA ASP A 98 -2.62 34.42 -50.99
C ASP A 98 -2.59 34.76 -49.48
N LEU A 99 -3.22 35.87 -49.08
CA LEU A 99 -3.19 36.40 -47.71
C LEU A 99 -4.59 36.36 -47.11
N ASN A 100 -4.80 35.52 -46.11
CA ASN A 100 -6.02 35.50 -45.31
C ASN A 100 -5.65 35.44 -43.82
N ILE A 101 -5.78 36.57 -43.14
CA ILE A 101 -5.50 36.68 -41.70
C ILE A 101 -6.80 36.37 -40.96
N LYS A 102 -6.85 35.21 -40.31
CA LYS A 102 -7.96 34.82 -39.42
C LYS A 102 -7.41 34.43 -38.04
N ASP A 103 -7.75 35.22 -37.03
CA ASP A 103 -7.69 34.76 -35.65
C ASP A 103 -8.83 33.73 -35.46
N SER A 104 -8.47 32.46 -35.31
CA SER A 104 -9.46 31.39 -35.11
C SER A 104 -9.38 30.85 -33.69
N ILE A 105 -10.35 31.21 -32.86
CA ILE A 105 -10.69 30.42 -31.69
C ILE A 105 -11.50 29.23 -32.21
N SER A 106 -10.85 28.08 -32.43
CA SER A 106 -11.56 26.88 -32.87
C SER A 106 -12.08 26.10 -31.66
N LEU A 107 -13.40 26.11 -31.49
CA LEU A 107 -14.10 25.23 -30.56
C LEU A 107 -14.38 23.91 -31.28
N SER A 108 -13.58 22.88 -31.00
CA SER A 108 -13.86 21.52 -31.46
C SER A 108 -14.35 20.68 -30.28
N SER A 109 -15.10 19.62 -30.56
CA SER A 109 -15.58 18.68 -29.53
C SER A 109 -14.45 17.98 -28.74
N ALA A 110 -13.20 18.12 -29.17
CA ALA A 110 -12.02 17.52 -28.56
C ALA A 110 -11.11 18.51 -27.80
N GLY A 111 -11.49 19.79 -27.66
CA GLY A 111 -10.74 20.75 -26.86
C GLY A 111 -10.83 22.20 -27.33
N VAL A 112 -10.37 23.11 -26.46
CA VAL A 112 -10.23 24.55 -26.75
C VAL A 112 -8.77 24.83 -27.07
N THR A 113 -8.50 25.22 -28.33
CA THR A 113 -7.17 25.65 -28.76
C THR A 113 -7.12 27.17 -28.75
N ILE A 114 -6.19 27.75 -27.98
CA ILE A 114 -5.92 29.20 -27.99
C ILE A 114 -4.49 29.38 -28.49
N GLY A 115 -4.37 29.99 -29.66
CA GLY A 115 -3.11 30.30 -30.30
C GLY A 115 -3.40 30.94 -31.66
N PRO A 116 -2.45 31.71 -32.21
CA PRO A 116 -2.61 32.24 -33.56
C PRO A 116 -2.85 31.06 -34.52
N SER A 117 -3.90 31.15 -35.35
CA SER A 117 -3.92 30.34 -36.57
C SER A 117 -2.70 30.77 -37.36
N ALA A 118 -1.91 29.80 -37.85
CA ALA A 118 -0.57 29.99 -38.42
C ALA A 118 -0.35 31.43 -38.87
N ASN A 119 0.44 32.19 -38.09
CA ASN A 119 0.84 33.54 -38.50
C ASN A 119 1.60 33.36 -39.81
N ASP A 120 0.92 33.46 -40.95
CA ASP A 120 1.53 33.74 -42.24
C ASP A 120 1.96 35.21 -42.16
N TRP A 121 2.98 35.47 -41.35
CA TRP A 121 3.81 36.66 -41.50
C TRP A 121 4.66 36.39 -42.75
N ALA A 122 4.02 36.51 -43.91
CA ALA A 122 4.67 36.46 -45.21
C ALA A 122 5.50 37.75 -45.36
N ASN A 123 6.66 37.78 -44.70
CA ASN A 123 7.75 38.64 -45.14
C ASN A 123 8.22 38.05 -46.45
N GLY A 124 8.01 38.77 -47.57
CA GLY A 124 8.28 38.33 -48.93
C GLY A 124 9.74 37.97 -49.22
N TYR A 125 10.19 36.84 -48.69
CA TYR A 125 11.45 36.18 -48.96
C TYR A 125 11.16 34.70 -49.23
N ASN A 126 11.82 34.13 -50.24
CA ASN A 126 11.65 32.78 -50.81
C ASN A 126 11.74 31.56 -49.84
N ASN A 127 11.71 31.76 -48.53
CA ASN A 127 11.84 30.70 -47.53
C ASN A 127 10.98 31.03 -46.30
N ASP A 128 9.72 30.58 -46.32
CA ASP A 128 8.81 30.72 -45.18
C ASP A 128 9.09 29.61 -44.16
N ASN A 129 9.62 30.03 -43.01
CA ASN A 129 9.74 29.20 -41.82
C ASN A 129 8.69 29.67 -40.82
N ASN A 130 7.67 28.85 -40.58
CA ASN A 130 6.62 29.15 -39.62
C ASN A 130 6.90 28.43 -38.31
N PHE A 131 6.92 29.20 -37.22
CA PHE A 131 7.01 28.71 -35.86
C PHE A 131 5.68 28.99 -35.17
N SER A 132 5.02 27.95 -34.66
CA SER A 132 3.77 28.13 -33.92
C SER A 132 3.83 27.45 -32.56
N VAL A 133 3.44 28.21 -31.54
CA VAL A 133 3.27 27.74 -30.17
C VAL A 133 1.78 27.69 -29.91
N LYS A 134 1.26 26.49 -29.64
CA LYS A 134 -0.16 26.27 -29.34
C LYS A 134 -0.30 25.86 -27.88
N ALA A 135 -1.24 26.49 -27.19
CA ALA A 135 -1.69 26.04 -25.89
C ALA A 135 -3.07 25.39 -26.05
N ILE A 136 -3.16 24.10 -25.71
CA ILE A 136 -4.38 23.31 -25.87
C ILE A 136 -4.90 22.92 -24.50
N TRP A 137 -6.14 23.31 -24.21
CA TRP A 137 -6.87 22.89 -23.01
C TRP A 137 -7.88 21.81 -23.34
N TYR A 138 -7.78 20.69 -22.62
CA TYR A 138 -8.72 19.58 -22.66
C TYR A 138 -9.69 19.69 -21.48
N LEU A 139 -10.74 20.50 -21.64
CA LEU A 139 -11.75 20.70 -20.59
C LEU A 139 -12.61 19.45 -20.34
N ASP A 140 -12.62 18.52 -21.30
CA ASP A 140 -13.22 17.19 -21.18
C ASP A 140 -12.43 16.29 -20.22
N GLU A 141 -11.08 16.40 -20.21
CA GLU A 141 -10.22 15.71 -19.24
C GLU A 141 -10.48 16.18 -17.79
N LEU A 142 -11.08 17.36 -17.59
CA LEU A 142 -11.50 17.84 -16.27
C LEU A 142 -12.63 16.99 -15.68
N LEU A 143 -13.51 16.47 -16.52
CA LEU A 143 -14.62 15.60 -16.12
C LEU A 143 -14.19 14.14 -16.07
N PHE A 144 -13.41 13.70 -17.06
CA PHE A 144 -12.95 12.31 -17.15
C PHE A 144 -11.55 12.23 -17.78
N ASN A 145 -10.55 11.90 -16.96
CA ASN A 145 -9.20 11.66 -17.43
C ASN A 145 -8.90 10.15 -17.42
N ARG A 146 -8.52 9.56 -18.55
CA ARG A 146 -8.14 8.13 -18.63
C ARG A 146 -6.95 7.79 -17.74
N ASP A 147 -5.98 8.68 -17.60
CA ASP A 147 -4.81 8.50 -16.75
C ASP A 147 -5.22 8.45 -15.27
N SER A 148 -6.31 9.11 -14.90
CA SER A 148 -6.87 9.00 -13.55
C SER A 148 -7.37 7.60 -13.25
N LEU A 149 -7.88 6.87 -14.25
CA LEU A 149 -8.29 5.47 -14.08
C LEU A 149 -7.08 4.57 -13.92
N ALA A 150 -6.04 4.73 -14.75
CA ALA A 150 -4.80 3.97 -14.65
C ALA A 150 -4.11 4.18 -13.28
N ALA A 151 -3.99 5.43 -12.84
CA ALA A 151 -3.44 5.74 -11.52
C ALA A 151 -4.33 5.22 -10.38
N SER A 152 -5.65 5.15 -10.57
CA SER A 152 -6.56 4.58 -9.59
C SER A 152 -6.44 3.05 -9.50
N SER A 153 -6.24 2.37 -10.62
CA SER A 153 -6.00 0.92 -10.62
C SER A 153 -4.66 0.57 -9.97
N GLU A 154 -3.61 1.31 -10.28
CA GLU A 154 -2.28 1.12 -9.68
C GLU A 154 -2.30 1.42 -8.18
N ALA A 155 -2.95 2.52 -7.77
CA ALA A 155 -3.12 2.83 -6.34
C ALA A 155 -3.90 1.73 -5.59
N ARG A 156 -4.88 1.09 -6.26
CA ARG A 156 -5.61 -0.04 -5.68
C ARG A 156 -4.72 -1.28 -5.56
N GLU A 157 -3.90 -1.56 -6.56
CA GLU A 157 -2.95 -2.69 -6.53
C GLU A 157 -1.91 -2.54 -5.42
N LEU A 158 -1.38 -1.32 -5.23
CA LEU A 158 -0.48 -1.01 -4.11
C LEU A 158 -1.17 -1.18 -2.75
N GLU A 159 -2.42 -0.73 -2.61
CA GLU A 159 -3.17 -0.89 -1.36
C GLU A 159 -3.50 -2.37 -1.07
N MET A 160 -3.86 -3.15 -2.09
CA MET A 160 -4.06 -4.60 -1.95
C MET A 160 -2.76 -5.29 -1.52
N SER A 161 -1.63 -4.94 -2.15
CA SER A 161 -0.31 -5.49 -1.80
C SER A 161 0.09 -5.12 -0.37
N ARG A 162 -0.23 -3.89 0.08
CA ARG A 162 -0.03 -3.46 1.46
C ARG A 162 -0.86 -4.29 2.44
N GLN A 163 -2.14 -4.50 2.15
CA GLN A 163 -3.04 -5.27 3.02
C GLN A 163 -2.59 -6.73 3.14
N ASP A 164 -2.20 -7.34 2.01
CA ASP A 164 -1.65 -8.70 1.98
C ASP A 164 -0.36 -8.81 2.80
N LEU A 165 0.56 -7.84 2.69
CA LEU A 165 1.76 -7.79 3.52
C LEU A 165 1.43 -7.68 5.01
N ILE A 166 0.52 -6.78 5.39
CA ILE A 166 0.08 -6.60 6.78
C ILE A 166 -0.52 -7.90 7.32
N GLU A 167 -1.39 -8.54 6.54
CA GLU A 167 -2.03 -9.81 6.91
C GLU A 167 -0.99 -10.90 7.14
N LYS A 168 -0.08 -11.12 6.18
CA LYS A 168 0.99 -12.13 6.28
C LYS A 168 1.89 -11.90 7.48
N VAL A 169 2.40 -10.67 7.66
CA VAL A 169 3.28 -10.32 8.80
C VAL A 169 2.54 -10.52 10.11
N SER A 170 1.26 -10.14 10.19
CA SER A 170 0.45 -10.32 11.39
C SER A 170 0.20 -11.80 11.72
N SER A 171 -0.02 -12.64 10.69
CA SER A 171 -0.20 -14.09 10.85
C SER A 171 1.07 -14.74 11.37
N TYR A 172 2.20 -14.53 10.69
CA TYR A 172 3.48 -15.12 11.09
C TYR A 172 3.92 -14.66 12.48
N TYR A 173 3.64 -13.41 12.83
CA TYR A 173 3.94 -12.90 14.16
C TYR A 173 3.04 -13.49 15.26
N ALA A 174 1.76 -13.77 14.95
CA ALA A 174 0.89 -14.50 15.86
C ALA A 174 1.31 -15.96 16.03
N GLU A 175 1.68 -16.63 14.94
CA GLU A 175 2.26 -17.98 14.96
C GLU A 175 3.54 -18.02 15.80
N LEU A 176 4.42 -17.03 15.63
CA LEU A 176 5.64 -16.90 16.42
C LEU A 176 5.35 -16.78 17.91
N LYS A 177 4.38 -15.95 18.30
CA LYS A 177 3.96 -15.84 19.70
C LYS A 177 3.47 -17.17 20.27
N GLY A 178 2.70 -17.92 19.47
CA GLY A 178 2.23 -19.25 19.85
C GLY A 178 3.36 -20.28 19.97
N ALA A 179 4.35 -20.23 19.07
CA ALA A 179 5.51 -21.11 19.11
C ALA A 179 6.39 -20.82 20.34
N ILE A 180 6.60 -19.53 20.67
CA ILE A 180 7.35 -19.12 21.86
C ILE A 180 6.64 -19.53 23.14
N SER A 181 5.32 -19.31 23.25
CA SER A 181 4.58 -19.76 24.43
C SER A 181 4.64 -21.28 24.61
N ALA A 182 4.47 -22.03 23.52
CA ALA A 182 4.62 -23.48 23.54
C ALA A 182 6.06 -23.93 23.90
N TYR A 183 7.08 -23.19 23.49
CA TYR A 183 8.48 -23.46 23.81
C TYR A 183 8.76 -23.31 25.31
N ILE A 184 8.20 -22.27 25.94
CA ILE A 184 8.36 -22.00 27.37
C ILE A 184 7.61 -23.06 28.22
N SER A 185 6.39 -23.43 27.83
CA SER A 185 5.57 -24.35 28.63
C SER A 185 6.04 -25.81 28.59
N ARG A 186 6.80 -26.24 27.58
CA ARG A 186 7.22 -27.63 27.44
C ARG A 186 8.51 -27.91 28.20
N GLN A 187 8.57 -29.03 28.93
CA GLN A 187 9.80 -29.49 29.59
C GLN A 187 10.62 -30.48 28.76
N ASN A 188 10.01 -31.14 27.76
CA ASN A 188 10.68 -32.18 26.96
C ASN A 188 11.71 -31.59 25.98
N SER A 189 12.98 -32.03 26.09
CA SER A 189 14.09 -31.52 25.28
C SER A 189 13.92 -31.76 23.78
N LYS A 190 13.33 -32.90 23.37
CA LYS A 190 13.12 -33.20 21.93
C LYS A 190 12.11 -32.25 21.29
N GLU A 191 11.01 -31.99 21.99
CA GLU A 191 9.95 -31.09 21.50
C GLU A 191 10.42 -29.64 21.48
N LYS A 192 11.21 -29.23 22.47
CA LYS A 192 11.90 -27.93 22.47
C LYS A 192 12.78 -27.75 21.23
N GLY A 193 13.52 -28.79 20.82
CA GLY A 193 14.37 -28.73 19.62
C GLY A 193 13.59 -28.44 18.33
N TRP A 194 12.44 -29.11 18.15
CA TRP A 194 11.57 -28.85 17.00
C TRP A 194 10.96 -27.45 17.05
N LEU A 195 10.43 -27.03 18.20
CA LEU A 195 9.87 -25.69 18.38
C LEU A 195 10.90 -24.58 18.15
N ARG A 196 12.14 -24.79 18.60
CA ARG A 196 13.24 -23.85 18.34
C ARG A 196 13.48 -23.66 16.84
N THR A 197 13.52 -24.77 16.09
CA THR A 197 13.68 -24.73 14.63
C THR A 197 12.52 -23.98 13.97
N GLU A 198 11.30 -24.18 14.46
CA GLU A 198 10.11 -23.48 13.95
C GLU A 198 10.14 -21.98 14.28
N ILE A 199 10.60 -21.61 15.47
CA ILE A 199 10.81 -20.21 15.83
C ILE A 199 11.87 -19.57 14.92
N ASP A 200 13.02 -20.23 14.72
CA ASP A 200 14.08 -19.74 13.84
C ASP A 200 13.57 -19.55 12.40
N ARG A 201 12.71 -20.45 11.91
CA ARG A 201 12.04 -20.32 10.60
C ARG A 201 11.15 -19.09 10.54
N LEU A 202 10.30 -18.87 11.55
CA LEU A 202 9.38 -17.73 11.61
C LEU A 202 10.13 -16.41 11.75
N VAL A 203 11.17 -16.37 12.57
CA VAL A 203 12.08 -15.22 12.72
C VAL A 203 12.72 -14.91 11.36
N GLY A 204 13.21 -15.91 10.62
CA GLY A 204 13.79 -15.71 9.30
C GLY A 204 12.80 -15.12 8.28
N ILE A 205 11.53 -15.52 8.32
CA ILE A 205 10.48 -14.95 7.45
C ILE A 205 10.20 -13.49 7.81
N LEU A 206 10.06 -13.20 9.10
CA LEU A 206 9.84 -11.83 9.59
C LEU A 206 11.04 -10.92 9.31
N ASP A 207 12.25 -11.43 9.43
CA ASP A 207 13.48 -10.72 9.06
C ASP A 207 13.54 -10.43 7.57
N ALA A 208 13.21 -11.40 6.72
CA ALA A 208 13.14 -11.18 5.28
C ALA A 208 12.12 -10.09 4.93
N ALA A 209 10.98 -10.05 5.63
CA ALA A 209 9.96 -9.03 5.45
C ALA A 209 10.38 -7.65 5.99
N THR A 210 11.25 -7.59 6.99
CA THR A 210 11.64 -6.35 7.70
C THR A 210 13.09 -5.92 7.45
N GLU A 211 13.77 -6.51 6.48
CA GLU A 211 15.19 -6.27 6.18
C GLU A 211 16.12 -6.47 7.40
N GLY A 212 15.82 -7.47 8.23
CA GLY A 212 16.60 -7.80 9.43
C GLY A 212 16.40 -6.84 10.61
N TRP A 213 15.42 -5.94 10.54
CA TRP A 213 15.06 -5.09 11.68
C TRP A 213 14.62 -5.93 12.90
N PHE A 214 13.92 -7.04 12.68
CA PHE A 214 13.33 -7.83 13.75
C PHE A 214 14.38 -8.59 14.59
N SER A 215 15.35 -9.28 13.99
CA SER A 215 16.45 -9.95 14.72
C SER A 215 17.39 -9.01 15.46
N ASN A 216 17.49 -7.75 15.04
CA ASN A 216 18.24 -6.75 15.81
C ASN A 216 17.60 -6.45 17.18
N ILE A 217 16.29 -6.69 17.31
CA ILE A 217 15.53 -6.41 18.54
C ILE A 217 15.27 -7.70 19.33
N PHE A 218 15.03 -8.81 18.61
CA PHE A 218 14.65 -10.09 19.18
C PHE A 218 15.80 -11.10 19.11
N ASP A 219 16.26 -11.58 20.26
CA ASP A 219 17.19 -12.70 20.38
C ASP A 219 16.62 -13.77 21.32
N LEU A 220 16.52 -15.01 20.81
CA LEU A 220 16.06 -16.17 21.56
C LEU A 220 16.89 -16.44 22.82
N LYS A 221 18.21 -16.25 22.77
CA LYS A 221 19.08 -16.51 23.93
C LYS A 221 18.72 -15.62 25.10
N SER A 222 18.47 -14.35 24.81
CA SER A 222 18.04 -13.38 25.81
C SER A 222 16.64 -13.67 26.38
N LEU A 223 15.85 -14.52 25.70
CA LEU A 223 14.55 -15.00 26.18
C LEU A 223 14.72 -16.08 27.24
N GLU A 224 15.62 -17.03 27.00
CA GLU A 224 15.98 -18.09 27.95
C GLU A 224 16.53 -17.46 29.25
N GLU A 225 17.48 -16.53 29.14
CA GLU A 225 18.08 -15.86 30.31
C GLU A 225 17.07 -15.09 31.15
N ARG A 226 16.11 -14.38 30.53
CA ARG A 226 15.14 -13.53 31.25
C ARG A 226 14.00 -14.33 31.85
N CYS A 227 13.56 -15.41 31.22
CA CYS A 227 12.45 -16.20 31.76
C CYS A 227 12.91 -17.32 32.71
N GLU A 228 14.19 -17.76 32.68
CA GLU A 228 14.74 -18.77 33.61
C GLU A 228 15.26 -18.20 34.95
N GLN A 229 15.52 -16.90 35.06
CA GLN A 229 16.11 -16.29 36.28
C GLN A 229 15.18 -16.22 37.52
N LYS A 230 14.14 -17.04 37.63
CA LYS A 230 13.22 -17.08 38.79
C LYS A 230 12.72 -18.49 39.10
#